data_AF-A0A838MXB5-F1
#
_entry.id   AF-A0A838MXB5-F1
#
_cell.length_a   1.000
_cell.length_b   1.000
_cell.length_c   1.000
_cell.angle_alpha   90.00
_cell.angle_beta   90.00
_cell.angle_gamma   90.00
#
_symmetry.space_group_name_H-M   'P 1'
#
loop_
_entity.id
_entity.type
_entity.pdbx_description
1 polymer ?
#
loop_
_entity_poly.entity_id
_entity_poly.type
_entity_poly.pdbx_seq_one_letter_code
_entity_poly.pdbx_strand_id
1 'polypeptide(L)'
;MTMRQQRLLLAMLLVTLLGSVTVAQTGREDARDAIRRGNEKYAKAEYELAIEEYRRVLPSAGETYAQSLHNIGVCYYELWRTDEAVVYYRRAIEAREGRYPMALYSLGVALKDLRRWPEAKEAFQQSIATSGGKYAPAHYMLGLLLMGEGDDETAATFFREAIVRSKDRFPASHNNLGVALARMGRLPEAKREFEAALRQADGEFAEATYNLKLCRSLLASPGKAQLA
;
A
#
# COMPACT_ATOMS: atom_id res chain seq x y z
N MET A 1 -49.34 -0.89 32.19
CA MET A 1 -47.99 -0.85 32.81
C MET A 1 -47.94 0.34 33.76
N THR A 2 -47.50 0.19 35.01
CA THR A 2 -47.49 1.31 35.96
C THR A 2 -46.28 2.24 35.74
N MET A 3 -46.38 3.53 36.09
CA MET A 3 -45.24 4.48 35.97
C MET A 3 -43.98 3.97 36.68
N ARG A 4 -44.14 3.23 37.79
CA ARG A 4 -43.05 2.58 38.53
C ARG A 4 -42.37 1.48 37.70
N GLN A 5 -43.13 0.68 36.96
CA GLN A 5 -42.58 -0.35 36.06
C GLN A 5 -41.86 0.25 34.85
N GLN A 6 -42.35 1.35 34.27
CA GLN A 6 -41.64 2.04 33.18
C GLN A 6 -40.29 2.62 33.63
N ARG A 7 -40.23 3.23 34.82
CA ARG A 7 -38.97 3.77 35.38
C ARG A 7 -37.94 2.68 35.69
N LEU A 8 -38.38 1.52 36.18
CA LEU A 8 -37.51 0.36 36.43
C LEU A 8 -36.94 -0.22 35.12
N LEU A 9 -37.77 -0.36 34.09
CA LEU A 9 -37.32 -0.84 32.77
C LEU A 9 -36.32 0.12 32.11
N LEU A 10 -36.57 1.43 32.21
CA LEU A 10 -35.65 2.45 31.68
C LEU A 10 -34.30 2.44 32.41
N ALA A 11 -34.32 2.27 33.74
CA ALA A 11 -33.10 2.19 34.56
C ALA A 11 -32.28 0.92 34.26
N MET A 12 -32.93 -0.24 34.07
CA MET A 12 -32.23 -1.48 33.67
C MET A 12 -31.60 -1.36 32.29
N LEU A 13 -32.32 -0.79 31.31
CA LEU A 13 -31.78 -0.50 29.97
C LEU A 13 -30.54 0.42 30.03
N LEU A 14 -30.60 1.49 30.82
CA LEU A 14 -29.47 2.41 31.02
C LEU A 14 -28.25 1.74 31.66
N VAL A 15 -28.43 0.89 32.67
CA VAL A 15 -27.33 0.15 33.31
C VAL A 15 -26.69 -0.85 32.34
N THR A 16 -27.50 -1.59 31.56
CA THR A 16 -26.97 -2.50 30.54
C THR A 16 -26.22 -1.77 29.43
N LEU A 17 -26.74 -0.61 29.00
CA LEU A 17 -26.11 0.22 27.99
C LEU A 17 -24.77 0.78 28.49
N LEU A 18 -24.73 1.31 29.72
CA LEU A 18 -23.50 1.81 30.35
C LEU A 18 -22.45 0.70 30.50
N GLY A 19 -22.84 -0.49 30.99
CA GLY A 19 -21.94 -1.63 31.10
C GLY A 19 -21.34 -2.07 29.75
N SER A 20 -22.16 -2.11 28.69
CA SER A 20 -21.70 -2.44 27.34
C SER A 20 -20.75 -1.38 26.76
N VAL A 21 -20.99 -0.11 27.05
CA VAL A 21 -20.13 1.01 26.61
C VAL A 21 -18.78 0.96 27.32
N THR A 22 -18.75 0.69 28.63
CA THR A 22 -17.49 0.59 29.39
C THR A 22 -16.64 -0.58 28.93
N VAL A 23 -17.22 -1.77 28.76
CA VAL A 23 -16.48 -2.95 28.24
C VAL A 23 -15.94 -2.70 26.83
N ALA A 24 -16.74 -2.07 25.97
CA ALA A 24 -16.31 -1.71 24.61
C ALA A 24 -15.24 -0.59 24.58
N GLN A 25 -15.17 0.26 25.61
CA GLN A 25 -14.10 1.26 25.75
C GLN A 25 -12.80 0.61 26.21
N THR A 26 -12.84 -0.19 27.29
CA THR A 26 -11.67 -0.90 27.81
C THR A 26 -11.07 -1.83 26.76
N GLY A 27 -11.88 -2.62 26.05
CA GLY A 27 -11.39 -3.49 24.98
C GLY A 27 -10.77 -2.73 23.78
N ARG A 28 -11.17 -1.48 23.53
CA ARG A 28 -10.56 -0.62 22.51
C ARG A 28 -9.22 -0.05 22.96
N GLU A 29 -9.08 0.29 24.24
CA GLU A 29 -7.82 0.75 24.82
C GLU A 29 -6.78 -0.39 24.82
N ASP A 30 -7.18 -1.59 25.26
CA ASP A 30 -6.32 -2.78 25.24
C ASP A 30 -5.82 -3.11 23.83
N ALA A 31 -6.70 -2.99 22.82
CA ALA A 31 -6.34 -3.20 21.42
C ALA A 31 -5.32 -2.18 20.91
N ARG A 32 -5.48 -0.89 21.24
CA ARG A 32 -4.54 0.16 20.84
C ARG A 32 -3.18 -0.02 21.50
N ASP A 33 -3.16 -0.41 22.77
CA ASP A 33 -1.93 -0.70 23.48
C ASP A 33 -1.18 -1.91 22.92
N ALA A 34 -1.92 -2.96 22.52
CA ALA A 34 -1.35 -4.09 21.80
C ALA A 34 -0.73 -3.68 20.45
N ILE A 35 -1.41 -2.82 19.66
CA ILE A 35 -0.83 -2.26 18.43
C ILE A 35 0.45 -1.47 18.73
N ARG A 36 0.44 -0.61 19.75
CA ARG A 36 1.61 0.20 20.11
C ARG A 36 2.81 -0.67 20.48
N ARG A 37 2.63 -1.64 21.38
CA ARG A 37 3.70 -2.57 21.78
C ARG A 37 4.19 -3.38 20.58
N GLY A 38 3.29 -3.86 19.72
CA GLY A 38 3.68 -4.56 18.49
C GLY A 38 4.50 -3.69 17.55
N ASN A 39 4.14 -2.41 17.38
CA ASN A 39 4.90 -1.46 16.55
C ASN A 39 6.30 -1.19 17.15
N GLU A 40 6.41 -1.07 18.47
CA GLU A 40 7.70 -0.91 19.16
C GLU A 40 8.63 -2.11 18.94
N LYS A 41 8.07 -3.33 18.93
CA LYS A 41 8.78 -4.57 18.62
C LYS A 41 9.18 -4.64 17.14
N TYR A 42 8.27 -4.28 16.25
CA TYR A 42 8.52 -4.20 14.82
C TYR A 42 9.68 -3.24 14.49
N ALA A 43 9.70 -2.06 15.10
CA ALA A 43 10.76 -1.07 14.90
C ALA A 43 12.16 -1.56 15.32
N LYS A 44 12.23 -2.61 16.16
CA LYS A 44 13.47 -3.28 16.57
C LYS A 44 13.77 -4.54 15.75
N ALA A 45 13.00 -4.81 14.70
CA ALA A 45 13.01 -6.05 13.93
C ALA A 45 12.73 -7.33 14.77
N GLU A 46 12.07 -7.17 15.92
CA GLU A 46 11.60 -8.29 16.76
C GLU A 46 10.24 -8.79 16.25
N TYR A 47 10.20 -9.30 15.02
CA TYR A 47 8.94 -9.55 14.29
C TYR A 47 8.04 -10.61 14.93
N GLU A 48 8.61 -11.69 15.46
CA GLU A 48 7.84 -12.73 16.17
C GLU A 48 7.16 -12.17 17.42
N LEU A 49 7.88 -11.35 18.21
CA LEU A 49 7.32 -10.69 19.39
C LEU A 49 6.27 -9.64 19.00
N ALA A 50 6.47 -8.94 17.89
CA ALA A 50 5.45 -8.04 17.35
C ALA A 50 4.16 -8.79 16.99
N ILE A 51 4.27 -9.97 16.37
CA ILE A 51 3.13 -10.83 16.05
C ILE A 51 2.38 -11.26 17.32
N GLU A 52 3.10 -11.62 18.39
CA GLU A 52 2.49 -11.97 19.68
C GLU A 52 1.65 -10.82 20.25
N GLU A 53 2.15 -9.58 20.19
CA GLU A 53 1.40 -8.40 20.62
C GLU A 53 0.18 -8.15 19.74
N TYR A 54 0.33 -8.16 18.42
CA TYR A 54 -0.79 -7.93 17.49
C TYR A 54 -1.90 -8.98 17.61
N ARG A 55 -1.56 -10.24 17.96
CA ARG A 55 -2.53 -11.32 18.20
C ARG A 55 -3.42 -11.11 19.42
N ARG A 56 -3.06 -10.18 20.32
CA ARG A 56 -3.91 -9.82 21.47
C ARG A 56 -5.10 -8.96 21.08
N VAL A 57 -5.10 -8.36 19.89
CA VAL A 57 -6.23 -7.58 19.39
C VAL A 57 -7.37 -8.52 18.99
N LEU A 58 -8.52 -8.38 19.65
CA LEU A 58 -9.69 -9.23 19.44
C LEU A 58 -10.55 -8.76 18.26
N PRO A 59 -11.31 -9.66 17.60
CA PRO A 59 -12.21 -9.31 16.50
C PRO A 59 -13.22 -8.20 16.83
N SER A 60 -13.63 -8.07 18.09
CA SER A 60 -14.53 -7.02 18.58
C SER A 60 -13.94 -5.60 18.46
N ALA A 61 -12.63 -5.46 18.24
CA ALA A 61 -11.96 -4.18 18.06
C ALA A 61 -12.13 -3.57 16.64
N GLY A 62 -12.89 -4.22 15.76
CA GLY A 62 -13.30 -3.66 14.46
C GLY A 62 -12.12 -3.24 13.59
N GLU A 63 -12.00 -1.96 13.25
CA GLU A 63 -10.93 -1.45 12.38
C GLU A 63 -9.53 -1.75 12.93
N THR A 64 -9.35 -1.69 14.25
CA THR A 64 -8.06 -1.99 14.90
C THR A 64 -7.69 -3.47 14.76
N TYR A 65 -8.67 -4.37 14.69
CA TYR A 65 -8.43 -5.78 14.41
C TYR A 65 -7.99 -6.01 12.96
N ALA A 66 -8.58 -5.31 12.00
CA ALA A 66 -8.09 -5.35 10.62
C ALA A 66 -6.65 -4.81 10.51
N GLN A 67 -6.33 -3.73 11.23
CA GLN A 67 -4.97 -3.19 11.31
C GLN A 67 -4.00 -4.20 11.92
N SER A 68 -4.36 -4.89 13.00
CA SER A 68 -3.49 -5.89 13.61
C SER A 68 -3.22 -7.07 12.67
N LEU A 69 -4.23 -7.53 11.93
CA LEU A 69 -4.08 -8.57 10.90
C LEU A 69 -3.14 -8.11 9.79
N HIS A 70 -3.28 -6.88 9.30
CA HIS A 70 -2.37 -6.31 8.30
C HIS A 70 -0.94 -6.26 8.84
N ASN A 71 -0.73 -5.76 10.05
CA ASN A 71 0.59 -5.69 10.69
C ASN A 71 1.22 -7.08 10.92
N ILE A 72 0.43 -8.09 11.27
CA ILE A 72 0.92 -9.49 11.34
C ILE A 72 1.38 -9.96 9.95
N GLY A 73 0.63 -9.63 8.90
CA GLY A 73 1.03 -9.90 7.52
C GLY A 73 2.35 -9.23 7.15
N VAL A 74 2.56 -7.97 7.57
CA VAL A 74 3.83 -7.26 7.37
C VAL A 74 4.97 -7.97 8.09
N CYS A 75 4.80 -8.36 9.36
CA CYS A 75 5.84 -9.14 10.06
C CYS A 75 6.19 -10.45 9.35
N TYR A 76 5.20 -11.19 8.85
CA TYR A 76 5.48 -12.41 8.09
C TYR A 76 6.23 -12.13 6.78
N TYR A 77 5.91 -11.02 6.11
CA TYR A 77 6.60 -10.61 4.91
C TYR A 77 8.08 -10.28 5.19
N GLU A 78 8.38 -9.53 6.26
CA GLU A 78 9.76 -9.21 6.68
C GLU A 78 10.55 -10.47 7.12
N LEU A 79 9.86 -11.49 7.62
CA LEU A 79 10.43 -12.80 7.95
C LEU A 79 10.60 -13.72 6.73
N TRP A 80 10.39 -13.23 5.50
CA TRP A 80 10.43 -14.00 4.25
C TRP A 80 9.42 -15.15 4.20
N ARG A 81 8.35 -15.06 5.00
CA ARG A 81 7.24 -16.00 5.09
C ARG A 81 6.05 -15.46 4.30
N THR A 82 6.30 -15.29 3.00
CA THR A 82 5.42 -14.53 2.10
C THR A 82 4.04 -15.18 1.91
N ASP A 83 3.96 -16.51 1.92
CA ASP A 83 2.67 -17.21 1.84
C ASP A 83 1.81 -16.94 3.08
N GLU A 84 2.39 -16.94 4.29
CA GLU A 84 1.66 -16.55 5.50
C GLU A 84 1.25 -15.07 5.48
N ALA A 85 2.11 -14.19 4.96
CA ALA A 85 1.76 -12.78 4.78
C ALA A 85 0.50 -12.60 3.92
N VAL A 86 0.40 -13.33 2.80
CA VAL A 86 -0.78 -13.34 1.92
C VAL A 86 -2.05 -13.72 2.69
N VAL A 87 -1.99 -14.75 3.54
CA VAL A 87 -3.14 -15.17 4.36
C VAL A 87 -3.60 -14.05 5.28
N TYR A 88 -2.68 -13.38 5.97
CA TYR A 88 -3.03 -12.32 6.91
C TYR A 88 -3.50 -11.03 6.23
N TYR A 89 -2.94 -10.67 5.07
CA TYR A 89 -3.46 -9.56 4.27
C TYR A 89 -4.88 -9.81 3.79
N ARG A 90 -5.20 -11.03 3.30
CA ARG A 90 -6.58 -11.39 2.90
C ARG A 90 -7.55 -11.28 4.07
N ARG A 91 -7.18 -11.79 5.25
CA ARG A 91 -8.00 -11.64 6.47
C ARG A 91 -8.20 -10.17 6.88
N ALA A 92 -7.19 -9.32 6.75
CA ALA A 92 -7.32 -7.89 7.01
C ALA A 92 -8.30 -7.20 6.05
N ILE A 93 -8.27 -7.58 4.77
CA ILE A 93 -9.18 -7.10 3.73
C ILE A 93 -10.62 -7.55 4.03
N GLU A 94 -10.82 -8.82 4.40
CA GLU A 94 -12.10 -9.37 4.81
C GLU A 94 -12.70 -8.62 6.02
N ALA A 95 -11.88 -8.36 7.05
CA ALA A 95 -12.29 -7.61 8.23
C ALA A 95 -12.69 -6.14 7.93
N ARG A 96 -12.41 -5.65 6.72
CA ARG A 96 -12.77 -4.32 6.20
C ARG A 96 -13.77 -4.40 5.06
N GLU A 97 -14.43 -5.54 4.88
CA GLU A 97 -15.41 -5.77 3.81
C GLU A 97 -14.83 -5.45 2.41
N GLY A 98 -13.59 -5.84 2.16
CA GLY A 98 -12.90 -5.56 0.90
C GLY A 98 -12.32 -4.14 0.79
N ARG A 99 -12.66 -3.21 1.69
CA ARG A 99 -12.29 -1.78 1.61
C ARG A 99 -11.07 -1.47 2.47
N TYR A 100 -9.93 -2.06 2.11
CA TYR A 100 -8.64 -1.79 2.77
C TYR A 100 -7.49 -1.59 1.78
N PRO A 101 -7.34 -0.38 1.20
CA PRO A 101 -6.34 -0.13 0.15
C PRO A 101 -4.91 -0.51 0.53
N MET A 102 -4.48 -0.18 1.76
CA MET A 102 -3.12 -0.49 2.22
C MET A 102 -2.86 -2.00 2.27
N ALA A 103 -3.82 -2.79 2.75
CA ALA A 103 -3.68 -4.25 2.79
C ALA A 103 -3.77 -4.88 1.39
N LEU A 104 -4.60 -4.33 0.49
CA LEU A 104 -4.65 -4.73 -0.91
C LEU A 104 -3.33 -4.46 -1.64
N TYR A 105 -2.71 -3.31 -1.39
CA TYR A 105 -1.38 -3.00 -1.90
C TYR A 105 -0.33 -3.99 -1.36
N SER A 106 -0.29 -4.22 -0.04
CA SER A 106 0.65 -5.18 0.55
C SER A 106 0.45 -6.61 0.02
N LEU A 107 -0.81 -7.02 -0.20
CA LEU A 107 -1.15 -8.28 -0.85
C LEU A 107 -0.59 -8.34 -2.27
N GLY A 108 -0.77 -7.28 -3.06
CA GLY A 108 -0.24 -7.19 -4.42
C GLY A 108 1.29 -7.30 -4.46
N VAL A 109 2.00 -6.66 -3.53
CA VAL A 109 3.47 -6.77 -3.40
C VAL A 109 3.88 -8.21 -3.08
N ALA A 110 3.25 -8.84 -2.10
CA ALA A 110 3.55 -10.23 -1.72
C ALA A 110 3.29 -11.21 -2.88
N LEU A 111 2.15 -11.07 -3.57
CA LEU A 111 1.82 -11.90 -4.73
C LEU A 111 2.80 -11.71 -5.89
N LYS A 112 3.27 -10.47 -6.10
CA LYS A 112 4.30 -10.15 -7.09
C LYS A 112 5.59 -10.92 -6.80
N ASP A 113 6.03 -10.94 -5.54
CA ASP A 113 7.25 -11.64 -5.13
C ASP A 113 7.13 -13.15 -5.27
N LEU A 114 5.93 -13.69 -5.04
CA LEU A 114 5.58 -15.08 -5.34
C LEU A 114 5.38 -15.36 -6.84
N ARG A 115 5.61 -14.36 -7.71
CA ARG A 115 5.41 -14.43 -9.18
C ARG A 115 3.97 -14.77 -9.61
N ARG A 116 3.00 -14.46 -8.76
CA ARG A 116 1.56 -14.60 -9.04
C ARG A 116 1.04 -13.31 -9.67
N TRP A 117 1.59 -12.97 -10.83
CA TRP A 117 1.42 -11.67 -11.48
C TRP A 117 -0.05 -11.26 -11.74
N PRO A 118 -0.95 -12.16 -12.22
CA PRO A 118 -2.34 -11.80 -12.44
C PRO A 118 -3.06 -11.40 -11.14
N GLU A 119 -2.83 -12.14 -10.05
CA GLU A 119 -3.43 -11.83 -8.75
C GLU A 119 -2.84 -10.55 -8.14
N ALA A 120 -1.54 -10.31 -8.35
CA ALA A 120 -0.91 -9.05 -7.94
C ALA A 120 -1.54 -7.85 -8.64
N LYS A 121 -1.75 -7.96 -9.96
CA LYS A 121 -2.42 -6.94 -10.80
C LYS A 121 -3.81 -6.63 -10.27
N GLU A 122 -4.61 -7.66 -9.99
CA GLU A 122 -5.95 -7.52 -9.41
C GLU A 122 -5.91 -6.82 -8.05
N ALA A 123 -5.02 -7.22 -7.15
CA ALA A 123 -4.89 -6.60 -5.83
C ALA A 123 -4.53 -5.11 -5.91
N PHE A 124 -3.61 -4.72 -6.81
CA PHE A 124 -3.29 -3.30 -7.04
C PHE A 124 -4.48 -2.52 -7.63
N GLN A 125 -5.21 -3.10 -8.58
CA GLN A 125 -6.43 -2.50 -9.14
C GLN A 125 -7.50 -2.28 -8.06
N GLN A 126 -7.73 -3.27 -7.20
CA GLN A 126 -8.65 -3.16 -6.07
C GLN A 126 -8.19 -2.10 -5.06
N SER A 127 -6.88 -1.98 -4.78
CA SER A 127 -6.34 -0.91 -3.93
C SER A 127 -6.63 0.49 -4.51
N ILE A 128 -6.48 0.66 -5.82
CA ILE A 128 -6.81 1.92 -6.51
C ILE A 128 -8.32 2.18 -6.39
N ALA A 129 -9.16 1.20 -6.70
CA ALA A 129 -10.62 1.35 -6.68
C ALA A 129 -11.14 1.71 -5.28
N THR A 130 -10.73 0.96 -4.26
CA THR A 130 -11.19 1.14 -2.87
C THR A 130 -10.65 2.39 -2.20
N SER A 131 -9.58 3.00 -2.73
CA SER A 131 -9.06 4.30 -2.28
C SER A 131 -9.67 5.49 -3.03
N GLY A 132 -10.61 5.26 -3.95
CA GLY A 132 -11.14 6.31 -4.83
C GLY A 132 -10.06 6.90 -5.75
N GLY A 133 -9.10 6.07 -6.17
CA GLY A 133 -8.00 6.46 -7.05
C GLY A 133 -6.81 7.13 -6.37
N LYS A 134 -6.84 7.30 -5.04
CA LYS A 134 -5.88 8.14 -4.31
C LYS A 134 -4.60 7.43 -3.88
N TYR A 135 -4.54 6.09 -3.95
CA TYR A 135 -3.38 5.35 -3.46
C TYR A 135 -2.26 5.28 -4.50
N ALA A 136 -1.43 6.33 -4.55
CA ALA A 136 -0.33 6.48 -5.51
C ALA A 136 0.62 5.27 -5.64
N PRO A 137 1.02 4.58 -4.55
CA PRO A 137 1.91 3.42 -4.66
C PRO A 137 1.31 2.27 -5.51
N ALA A 138 -0.01 2.08 -5.46
CA ALA A 138 -0.66 1.04 -6.25
C ALA A 138 -0.67 1.37 -7.76
N HIS A 139 -0.82 2.65 -8.13
CA HIS A 139 -0.65 3.08 -9.53
C HIS A 139 0.77 2.80 -10.00
N TYR A 140 1.78 3.16 -9.20
CA TYR A 140 3.18 2.91 -9.53
C TYR A 140 3.47 1.41 -9.76
N MET A 141 3.00 0.55 -8.86
CA MET A 141 3.20 -0.90 -8.99
C MET A 141 2.48 -1.48 -10.21
N LEU A 142 1.28 -1.00 -10.53
CA LEU A 142 0.57 -1.42 -11.73
C LEU A 142 1.30 -0.98 -13.00
N GLY A 143 1.86 0.23 -13.01
CA GLY A 143 2.72 0.71 -14.09
C GLY A 143 3.96 -0.16 -14.28
N LEU A 144 4.62 -0.59 -13.20
CA LEU A 144 5.75 -1.52 -13.28
C LEU A 144 5.37 -2.88 -13.90
N LEU A 145 4.23 -3.45 -13.51
CA LEU A 145 3.75 -4.72 -14.06
C LEU A 145 3.48 -4.60 -15.57
N LEU A 146 2.76 -3.56 -15.99
CA LEU A 146 2.43 -3.31 -17.40
C LEU A 146 3.68 -3.06 -18.24
N MET A 147 4.64 -2.30 -17.71
CA MET A 147 5.94 -2.07 -18.36
C MET A 147 6.74 -3.38 -18.51
N GLY A 148 6.58 -4.34 -17.59
CA GLY A 148 7.13 -5.69 -17.70
C GLY A 148 6.43 -6.56 -18.74
N GLU A 149 5.13 -6.32 -18.96
CA GLU A 149 4.32 -6.93 -20.03
C GLU A 149 4.59 -6.31 -21.41
N GLY A 150 5.35 -5.22 -21.48
CA GLY A 150 5.65 -4.47 -22.71
C GLY A 150 4.60 -3.42 -23.10
N ASP A 151 3.59 -3.19 -22.25
CA ASP A 151 2.58 -2.16 -22.44
C ASP A 151 3.07 -0.82 -21.86
N ASP A 152 4.05 -0.21 -22.55
CA ASP A 152 4.71 1.02 -22.10
C ASP A 152 3.76 2.24 -22.10
N GLU A 153 2.74 2.29 -22.98
CA GLU A 153 1.79 3.41 -23.05
C GLU A 153 0.84 3.41 -21.83
N THR A 154 0.28 2.25 -21.49
CA THR A 154 -0.56 2.13 -20.29
C THR A 154 0.28 2.30 -19.02
N ALA A 155 1.51 1.76 -18.99
CA ALA A 155 2.43 1.97 -17.88
C ALA A 155 2.73 3.46 -17.65
N ALA A 156 3.01 4.22 -18.72
CA ALA A 156 3.22 5.66 -18.65
C ALA A 156 2.02 6.40 -18.05
N THR A 157 0.79 5.97 -18.38
CA THR A 157 -0.43 6.53 -17.78
C THR A 157 -0.49 6.28 -16.28
N PHE A 158 -0.17 5.07 -15.82
CA PHE A 158 -0.13 4.76 -14.39
C PHE A 158 1.00 5.46 -13.64
N PHE A 159 2.18 5.64 -14.23
CA PHE A 159 3.24 6.44 -13.60
C PHE A 159 2.86 7.91 -13.47
N ARG A 160 2.16 8.49 -14.46
CA ARG A 160 1.59 9.84 -14.36
C ARG A 160 0.56 9.95 -13.25
N GLU A 161 -0.37 8.99 -13.14
CA GLU A 161 -1.32 8.96 -12.04
C GLU A 161 -0.61 8.83 -10.68
N ALA A 162 0.40 7.98 -10.55
CA ALA A 162 1.18 7.87 -9.32
C ALA A 162 1.82 9.22 -8.92
N ILE A 163 2.33 9.99 -9.87
CA ILE A 163 2.88 11.34 -9.62
C ILE A 163 1.76 12.30 -9.16
N VAL A 164 0.63 12.34 -9.88
CA VAL A 164 -0.49 13.26 -9.59
C VAL A 164 -1.16 12.96 -8.25
N ARG A 165 -1.22 11.69 -7.85
CA ARG A 165 -1.89 11.25 -6.62
C ARG A 165 -0.97 11.26 -5.40
N SER A 166 0.35 11.36 -5.59
CA SER A 166 1.31 11.40 -4.49
C SER A 166 1.18 12.70 -3.70
N LYS A 167 1.32 12.61 -2.38
CA LYS A 167 1.40 13.79 -1.49
C LYS A 167 2.85 14.29 -1.33
N ASP A 168 3.81 13.41 -1.60
CA ASP A 168 5.23 13.66 -1.47
C ASP A 168 5.93 13.57 -2.84
N ARG A 169 7.21 13.94 -2.88
CA ARG A 169 8.07 13.73 -4.06
C ARG A 169 8.07 12.24 -4.43
N PHE A 170 7.96 11.94 -5.72
CA PHE A 170 7.94 10.56 -6.22
C PHE A 170 8.94 10.37 -7.39
N PRO A 171 10.26 10.54 -7.14
CA PRO A 171 11.28 10.51 -8.18
C PRO A 171 11.31 9.19 -8.95
N ALA A 172 11.06 8.05 -8.28
CA ALA A 172 10.99 6.74 -8.92
C ALA A 172 9.92 6.66 -10.01
N SER A 173 8.76 7.30 -9.81
CA SER A 173 7.68 7.33 -10.80
C SER A 173 8.06 8.19 -12.01
N HIS A 174 8.71 9.34 -11.80
CA HIS A 174 9.27 10.15 -12.89
C HIS A 174 10.33 9.37 -13.69
N ASN A 175 11.25 8.67 -13.03
CA ASN A 175 12.24 7.86 -13.72
C ASN A 175 11.58 6.79 -14.60
N ASN A 176 10.62 6.02 -14.07
CA ASN A 176 10.00 4.94 -14.84
C ASN A 176 9.04 5.46 -15.93
N LEU A 177 8.40 6.60 -15.72
CA LEU A 177 7.70 7.32 -16.80
C LEU A 177 8.69 7.69 -17.92
N GLY A 178 9.87 8.19 -17.57
CA GLY A 178 10.93 8.48 -18.53
C GLY A 178 11.39 7.24 -19.30
N VAL A 179 11.55 6.10 -18.63
CA VAL A 179 11.89 4.81 -19.27
C VAL A 179 10.80 4.40 -20.27
N ALA A 180 9.53 4.40 -19.85
CA ALA A 180 8.41 4.05 -20.73
C ALA A 180 8.34 4.98 -21.96
N LEU A 181 8.48 6.29 -21.76
CA LEU A 181 8.53 7.27 -22.86
C LEU A 181 9.71 7.03 -23.81
N ALA A 182 10.89 6.69 -23.28
CA ALA A 182 12.06 6.41 -24.09
C ALA A 182 11.89 5.15 -24.96
N ARG A 183 11.28 4.08 -24.40
CA ARG A 183 10.94 2.86 -25.15
C ARG A 183 9.96 3.12 -26.30
N MET A 184 9.05 4.09 -26.12
CA MET A 184 8.14 4.57 -27.16
C MET A 184 8.80 5.58 -28.13
N GLY A 185 10.11 5.81 -28.06
CA GLY A 185 10.83 6.76 -28.91
C GLY A 185 10.61 8.24 -28.56
N ARG A 186 9.87 8.55 -27.50
CA ARG A 186 9.52 9.90 -27.04
C ARG A 186 10.65 10.51 -26.19
N LEU A 187 11.86 10.50 -26.74
CA LEU A 187 13.10 10.89 -26.05
C LEU A 187 13.08 12.31 -25.45
N PRO A 188 12.53 13.36 -26.11
CA PRO A 188 12.46 14.69 -25.49
C PRO A 188 11.62 14.72 -24.21
N GLU A 189 10.54 13.94 -24.16
CA GLU A 189 9.66 13.83 -22.99
C GLU A 189 10.34 13.00 -21.90
N ALA A 190 10.94 11.87 -22.26
CA ALA A 190 11.72 11.03 -21.36
C ALA A 190 12.81 11.83 -20.63
N LYS A 191 13.56 12.65 -21.36
CA LYS A 191 14.58 13.54 -20.80
C LYS A 191 14.02 14.45 -19.69
N ARG A 192 12.85 15.06 -19.92
CA ARG A 192 12.21 15.96 -18.93
C ARG A 192 11.85 15.22 -17.65
N GLU A 193 11.38 13.99 -17.79
CA GLU A 193 11.01 13.15 -16.64
C GLU A 193 12.23 12.67 -15.85
N PHE A 194 13.32 12.28 -16.51
CA PHE A 194 14.57 11.97 -15.80
C PHE A 194 15.14 13.19 -15.07
N GLU A 195 15.07 14.38 -15.68
CA GLU A 195 15.46 15.63 -15.02
C GLU A 195 14.54 15.97 -13.84
N ALA A 196 13.24 15.67 -13.92
CA ALA A 196 12.31 15.81 -12.81
C ALA A 196 12.62 14.84 -11.66
N ALA A 197 12.93 13.58 -11.98
CA ALA A 197 13.35 12.58 -11.00
C ALA A 197 14.59 13.04 -10.23
N LEU A 198 15.62 13.54 -10.94
CA LEU A 198 16.84 14.07 -10.31
C LEU A 198 16.58 15.31 -9.47
N ARG A 199 15.75 16.26 -9.95
CA ARG A 199 15.39 17.44 -9.16
C ARG A 199 14.68 17.06 -7.86
N GLN A 200 13.80 16.06 -7.90
CA GLN A 200 13.08 15.61 -6.70
C GLN A 200 13.96 14.82 -5.72
N ALA A 201 14.97 14.12 -6.23
CA ALA A 201 15.95 13.39 -5.44
C ALA A 201 17.18 14.25 -5.07
N ASP A 202 17.11 15.58 -5.23
CA ASP A 202 18.22 16.51 -4.98
C ASP A 202 19.55 16.10 -5.65
N GLY A 203 19.45 15.45 -6.82
CA GLY A 203 20.57 14.93 -7.62
C GLY A 203 21.01 13.51 -7.27
N GLU A 204 20.55 12.94 -6.16
CA GLU A 204 20.98 11.64 -5.62
C GLU A 204 20.12 10.47 -6.15
N PHE A 205 20.08 10.30 -7.47
CA PHE A 205 19.39 9.15 -8.08
C PHE A 205 20.21 8.57 -9.25
N ALA A 206 20.93 7.48 -8.97
CA ALA A 206 21.89 6.88 -9.90
C ALA A 206 21.23 6.39 -11.20
N GLU A 207 20.09 5.71 -11.09
CA GLU A 207 19.33 5.19 -12.22
C GLU A 207 18.84 6.33 -13.13
N ALA A 208 18.27 7.39 -12.55
CA ALA A 208 17.83 8.55 -13.33
C ALA A 208 19.01 9.28 -13.98
N THR A 209 20.16 9.36 -13.31
CA THR A 209 21.39 9.94 -13.87
C THR A 209 21.87 9.15 -15.08
N TYR A 210 21.93 7.82 -14.95
CA TYR A 210 22.29 6.91 -16.04
C TYR A 210 21.32 7.03 -17.22
N ASN A 211 20.02 6.97 -16.95
CA ASN A 211 18.98 7.05 -17.97
C ASN A 211 18.98 8.39 -18.69
N LEU A 212 19.19 9.50 -17.96
CA LEU A 212 19.32 10.84 -18.56
C LEU A 212 20.54 10.94 -19.48
N LYS A 213 21.68 10.39 -19.07
CA LYS A 213 22.90 10.36 -19.90
C LYS A 213 22.67 9.58 -21.18
N LEU A 214 22.07 8.40 -21.08
CA LEU A 214 21.72 7.57 -22.24
C LEU A 214 20.75 8.29 -23.17
N CYS A 215 19.67 8.87 -22.62
CA CYS A 215 18.67 9.61 -23.38
C CYS A 215 19.27 10.81 -24.13
N ARG A 216 20.19 11.56 -23.49
CA ARG A 216 20.91 12.68 -24.13
C ARG A 216 21.80 12.21 -25.28
N SER A 217 22.46 11.06 -25.11
CA SER A 217 23.27 10.47 -26.19
C SER A 217 22.43 10.08 -27.41
N LEU A 218 21.24 9.52 -27.19
CA LEU A 218 20.33 9.14 -28.28
C LEU A 218 19.78 10.37 -29.01
N LEU A 219 19.42 11.43 -28.28
CA LEU A 219 18.98 12.70 -28.86
C LEU A 219 20.08 13.39 -29.70
N ALA A 220 21.35 13.25 -29.30
CA ALA A 220 22.48 13.80 -30.05
C ALA A 220 22.88 12.95 -31.27
N SER A 221 22.32 11.75 -31.44
CA SER A 221 22.65 10.81 -32.52
C SER A 221 21.40 10.06 -33.00
N PRO A 222 20.42 10.76 -33.60
CA PRO A 222 19.11 10.20 -33.94
C PRO A 222 19.13 8.97 -34.86
N GLY A 223 20.21 8.77 -35.64
CA GLY A 223 20.37 7.62 -36.55
C GLY A 223 20.59 6.24 -35.88
N LYS A 224 20.79 6.15 -34.56
CA LYS A 224 20.96 4.87 -33.84
C LYS A 224 19.67 4.29 -33.25
N ALA A 225 18.60 5.08 -33.18
CA ALA A 225 17.34 4.67 -32.52
C ALA A 225 16.45 3.77 -33.39
N GLN A 226 16.79 3.54 -34.67
CA GLN A 226 15.97 2.79 -35.62
C GLN A 226 16.42 1.33 -35.84
N LEU A 227 17.37 0.81 -35.06
CA LEU A 227 18.00 -0.50 -35.30
C LEU A 227 18.02 -1.45 -34.09
N ALA A 228 17.16 -1.25 -33.10
CA ALA A 228 17.01 -2.18 -31.97
C ALA A 228 15.55 -2.57 -31.78
#